data_AF-A0A538U861-F1
#
_entry.id   AF-A0A538U861-F1
#
_cell.length_a   1.000
_cell.length_b   1.000
_cell.length_c   1.000
_cell.angle_alpha   90.00
_cell.angle_beta   90.00
_cell.angle_gamma   90.00
#
_symmetry.space_group_name_H-M   'P 1'
#
loop_
_entity.id
_entity.type
_entity.pdbx_description
1 polymer ?
#
loop_
_entity_poly.entity_id
_entity_poly.type
_entity_poly.pdbx_seq_one_letter_code
_entity_poly.pdbx_strand_id
1 'polypeptide(L)'
;MANPDSHVTIHMAASLDGFIARKDGRVDWLETSDEFVGGDTIDPGFVEAFLETIDCYVMGSRTYETALRFEAQGLGWSYGDKP
;
A
#
# COMPACT_ATOMS: atom_id res chain seq x y z
N MET A 1 -6.27 28.88 -6.51
CA MET A 1 -4.91 28.29 -6.48
C MET A 1 -4.83 27.51 -5.18
N ALA A 2 -4.71 26.19 -5.27
CA ALA A 2 -4.69 25.32 -4.09
C ALA A 2 -3.44 25.63 -3.23
N ASN A 3 -3.61 25.51 -1.91
CA ASN A 3 -2.60 25.79 -0.90
C ASN A 3 -1.35 24.91 -1.13
N PRO A 4 -0.13 25.45 -1.23
CA PRO A 4 1.11 24.72 -1.59
C PRO A 4 1.76 23.96 -0.42
N ASP A 5 1.01 23.68 0.64
CA ASP A 5 1.56 23.00 1.81
C ASP A 5 1.73 21.51 1.53
N SER A 6 2.92 20.98 1.83
CA SER A 6 3.18 19.55 1.75
C SER A 6 2.21 18.77 2.64
N HIS A 7 1.50 17.81 2.06
CA HIS A 7 0.58 16.94 2.78
C HIS A 7 1.20 15.55 2.97
N VAL A 8 1.16 15.05 4.20
CA VAL A 8 1.59 13.68 4.51
C VAL A 8 0.35 12.80 4.60
N THR A 9 0.21 11.88 3.65
CA THR A 9 -0.86 10.88 3.63
C THR A 9 -0.32 9.52 4.06
N ILE A 10 -1.08 8.79 4.86
CA ILE A 10 -0.79 7.40 5.19
C ILE A 10 -1.99 6.55 4.75
N HIS A 11 -1.73 5.55 3.92
CA HIS A 11 -2.69 4.52 3.56
C HIS A 11 -2.11 3.17 3.98
N MET A 12 -2.75 2.48 4.92
CA MET A 12 -2.27 1.21 5.46
C MET A 12 -3.41 0.22 5.68
N ALA A 13 -3.09 -1.07 5.57
CA ALA A 13 -3.94 -2.16 6.05
C ALA A 13 -3.34 -2.72 7.35
N ALA A 14 -4.20 -3.05 8.31
CA ALA A 14 -3.83 -3.68 9.57
C ALA A 14 -4.82 -4.79 9.93
N SER A 15 -4.36 -5.78 10.67
CA SER A 15 -5.22 -6.77 11.30
C SER A 15 -6.15 -6.15 12.35
N LEU A 16 -7.17 -6.89 12.79
CA LEU A 16 -8.13 -6.42 13.80
C LEU A 16 -7.48 -6.05 15.14
N ASP A 17 -6.38 -6.71 15.49
CA ASP A 17 -5.55 -6.43 16.66
C ASP A 17 -4.48 -5.35 16.42
N GLY A 18 -4.50 -4.69 15.26
CA GLY A 18 -3.72 -3.48 14.98
C GLY A 18 -2.30 -3.71 14.47
N PHE A 19 -1.98 -4.91 13.97
CA PHE A 19 -0.67 -5.23 13.44
C PHE A 19 -0.66 -5.22 11.90
N ILE A 20 0.40 -4.67 11.31
CA ILE A 20 0.58 -4.64 9.85
C ILE A 20 1.39 -5.83 9.31
N ALA A 21 2.05 -6.58 10.19
CA ALA A 21 2.84 -7.74 9.86
C ALA A 21 2.91 -8.70 11.06
N ARG A 22 3.18 -9.97 10.79
CA ARG A 22 3.47 -10.97 11.82
C ARG A 22 4.82 -10.69 12.49
N LYS A 23 5.08 -11.37 13.61
CA LYS A 23 6.36 -11.28 14.35
C LYS A 23 7.58 -11.66 13.51
N ASP A 24 7.41 -12.53 12.53
CA ASP A 24 8.44 -12.94 11.57
C ASP A 24 8.54 -12.00 10.35
N GLY A 25 7.71 -10.94 10.29
CA GLY A 25 7.67 -9.96 9.21
C GLY A 25 6.81 -10.37 8.01
N ARG A 26 6.14 -11.53 8.03
CA ARG A 26 5.26 -11.94 6.93
C ARG A 26 3.94 -11.15 6.93
N VAL A 27 3.42 -10.96 5.73
CA VAL A 27 2.12 -10.33 5.45
C VAL A 27 1.18 -11.26 4.66
N ASP A 28 1.43 -12.57 4.76
CA ASP A 28 0.62 -13.65 4.16
C ASP A 28 -0.86 -13.64 4.59
N TRP A 29 -1.20 -12.91 5.65
CA TRP A 29 -2.58 -12.68 6.07
C TRP A 29 -3.39 -11.82 5.07
N LEU A 30 -2.71 -11.09 4.18
CA LEU A 30 -3.35 -10.38 3.06
C LEU A 30 -3.73 -11.32 1.91
N GLU A 31 -3.08 -12.47 1.81
CA GLU A 31 -3.32 -13.47 0.77
C GLU A 31 -4.47 -14.39 1.21
N THR A 32 -5.70 -13.92 1.04
CA THR A 32 -6.90 -14.73 1.29
C THR A 32 -7.83 -14.75 0.09
N SER A 33 -8.53 -15.87 -0.09
CA SER A 33 -9.67 -16.02 -1.01
C SER A 33 -11.00 -15.58 -0.37
N ASP A 34 -10.98 -15.22 0.90
CA ASP A 34 -12.18 -14.81 1.63
C ASP A 34 -12.65 -13.43 1.16
N GLU A 35 -13.96 -13.31 0.95
CA GLU A 35 -14.61 -12.05 0.60
C GLU A 35 -15.50 -11.58 1.73
N PHE A 36 -15.46 -10.27 2.03
CA PHE A 36 -16.41 -9.66 2.96
C PHE A 36 -17.55 -9.03 2.17
N VAL A 37 -18.72 -9.68 2.16
CA VAL A 37 -19.92 -9.25 1.39
C VAL A 37 -20.37 -7.83 1.73
N GLY A 38 -20.12 -7.36 2.95
CA GLY A 38 -20.43 -5.99 3.37
C GLY A 38 -19.29 -4.99 3.13
N GLY A 39 -18.24 -5.37 2.41
CA GLY A 39 -17.09 -4.53 2.11
C GLY A 39 -17.36 -3.59 0.95
N ASP A 40 -16.74 -2.42 0.99
CA ASP A 40 -16.75 -1.49 -0.13
C ASP A 40 -15.69 -1.90 -1.16
N THR A 41 -16.07 -1.92 -2.44
CA THR A 41 -15.13 -2.05 -3.55
C THR A 41 -14.63 -0.67 -3.93
N ILE A 42 -13.30 -0.48 -3.93
CA ILE A 42 -12.70 0.78 -4.36
C ILE A 42 -12.68 0.81 -5.89
N ASP A 43 -13.20 1.90 -6.46
CA ASP A 43 -13.18 2.13 -7.91
C ASP A 43 -11.72 2.22 -8.42
N PRO A 44 -11.33 1.44 -9.44
CA PRO A 44 -9.96 1.47 -9.95
C PRO A 44 -9.51 2.85 -10.47
N GLY A 45 -10.42 3.62 -11.07
CA GLY A 45 -10.12 4.97 -11.56
C GLY A 45 -9.89 5.96 -10.43
N PHE A 46 -10.61 5.81 -9.32
CA PHE A 46 -10.33 6.55 -8.08
C PHE A 46 -8.94 6.21 -7.53
N VAL A 47 -8.55 4.93 -7.50
CA VAL A 47 -7.21 4.52 -7.04
C VAL A 47 -6.12 5.15 -7.90
N GLU A 48 -6.25 5.08 -9.22
CA GLU A 48 -5.29 5.66 -10.16
C GLU A 48 -5.16 7.18 -9.96
N ALA A 49 -6.28 7.91 -9.96
CA ALA A 49 -6.29 9.35 -9.74
C ALA A 49 -5.70 9.75 -8.39
N PHE A 50 -5.94 8.96 -7.33
CA PHE A 50 -5.34 9.19 -6.02
C PHE A 50 -3.83 8.97 -6.04
N LEU A 51 -3.36 7.87 -6.63
CA LEU A 51 -1.94 7.56 -6.72
C LEU A 51 -1.18 8.63 -7.53
N GLU A 52 -1.80 9.22 -8.56
CA GLU A 52 -1.22 10.35 -9.30
C GLU A 52 -0.90 11.56 -8.42
N THR A 53 -1.70 11.82 -7.38
CA THR A 53 -1.49 12.96 -6.46
C THR A 53 -0.26 12.83 -5.54
N ILE A 54 0.33 11.64 -5.43
CA ILE A 54 1.48 11.39 -4.55
C ILE A 54 2.77 11.81 -5.24
N ASP A 55 3.55 12.74 -4.66
CA ASP A 55 4.80 13.18 -5.29
C ASP A 55 6.00 12.27 -4.98
N CYS A 56 6.01 11.65 -3.80
CA CYS A 56 7.10 10.78 -3.34
C CYS A 56 6.63 9.77 -2.29
N TYR A 57 7.39 8.69 -2.12
CA TYR A 57 7.16 7.69 -1.09
C TYR A 57 8.28 7.68 -0.06
N VAL A 58 7.89 7.73 1.22
CA VAL A 58 8.82 7.54 2.33
C VAL A 58 8.51 6.21 2.99
N MET A 59 9.49 5.32 3.04
CA MET A 59 9.33 4.00 3.67
C MET A 59 10.59 3.55 4.42
N GLY A 60 10.37 2.73 5.44
CA GLY A 60 11.46 2.08 6.16
C GLY A 60 12.09 0.94 5.35
N SER A 61 13.36 0.61 5.65
CA SER A 61 14.12 -0.42 4.94
C SER A 61 13.42 -1.79 4.90
N ARG A 62 12.79 -2.21 6.00
CA ARG A 62 12.06 -3.47 6.07
C ARG A 62 10.84 -3.51 5.13
N THR A 63 10.16 -2.38 4.96
CA THR A 63 9.05 -2.25 4.02
C THR A 63 9.57 -2.28 2.58
N TYR A 64 10.68 -1.59 2.31
CA TYR A 64 11.34 -1.61 1.00
C TYR A 64 11.76 -3.03 0.59
N GLU A 65 12.41 -3.78 1.48
CA GLU A 65 12.77 -5.18 1.23
C GLU A 65 11.53 -6.07 0.97
N THR A 66 10.40 -5.76 1.60
CA THR A 66 9.13 -6.47 1.37
C THR A 66 8.59 -6.17 -0.02
N ALA A 67 8.63 -4.90 -0.46
CA ALA A 67 8.23 -4.52 -1.82
C ALA A 67 9.08 -5.20 -2.89
N LEU A 68 10.39 -5.29 -2.70
CA LEU A 68 11.28 -6.01 -3.62
C LEU A 68 10.95 -7.51 -3.70
N ARG A 69 10.51 -8.13 -2.60
CA ARG A 69 10.05 -9.53 -2.62
C ARG A 69 8.80 -9.71 -3.47
N PHE A 70 7.85 -8.78 -3.40
CA PHE A 70 6.65 -8.80 -4.24
C PHE A 70 6.98 -8.63 -5.72
N GLU A 71 7.88 -7.70 -6.04
CA GLU A 71 8.37 -7.55 -7.41
C GLU A 71 9.02 -8.84 -7.91
N ALA A 72 9.87 -9.47 -7.10
CA ALA A 72 10.53 -10.74 -7.42
C ALA A 72 9.54 -11.92 -7.58
N GLN A 73 8.35 -11.84 -6.97
CA GLN A 73 7.26 -12.80 -7.16
C GLN A 73 6.43 -12.54 -8.43
N GLY A 74 6.73 -11.48 -9.17
CA GLY A 74 6.03 -11.12 -10.41
C GLY A 74 4.82 -10.20 -10.22
N LEU A 75 4.64 -9.61 -9.03
CA LEU A 75 3.58 -8.63 -8.76
C LEU A 75 3.91 -7.23 -9.31
N GLY A 76 5.14 -7.03 -9.80
CA GLY A 76 5.63 -5.77 -10.35
C GLY A 76 5.99 -4.73 -9.28
N TRP A 77 6.66 -3.66 -9.73
CA TRP A 77 7.02 -2.54 -8.87
C TRP A 77 5.86 -1.55 -8.74
N SER A 78 5.23 -1.50 -7.56
CA SER A 78 3.99 -0.73 -7.35
C SER A 78 4.19 0.80 -7.23
N TYR A 79 5.43 1.28 -7.07
CA TYR A 79 5.70 2.71 -6.82
C TYR A 79 6.08 3.50 -8.07
N GLY A 80 6.15 2.85 -9.23
CA GLY A 80 6.43 3.50 -10.51
C GLY A 80 7.81 4.18 -10.55
N ASP A 81 7.86 5.35 -11.17
CA ASP A 81 9.03 6.21 -11.30
C ASP A 81 9.14 7.27 -10.19
N LYS A 82 8.30 7.18 -9.16
CA LYS A 82 8.27 8.14 -8.06
C LYS A 82 9.45 7.90 -7.11
N PRO A 83 10.09 8.98 -6.62
CA PRO A 83 11.20 8.88 -5.68
C PRO A 83 10.77 8.36 -4.30
#